data_AF-A0A2A5RIJ1-F1
#
_entry.id   AF-A0A2A5RIJ1-F1
#
_cell.length_a   1.000
_cell.length_b   1.000
_cell.length_c   1.000
_cell.angle_alpha   90.00
_cell.angle_beta   90.00
_cell.angle_gamma   90.00
#
_symmetry.space_group_name_H-M   'P 1'
#
loop_
_entity.id
_entity.type
_entity.pdbx_description
1 polymer ?
#
loop_
_entity_poly.entity_id
_entity_poly.type
_entity_poly.pdbx_seq_one_letter_code
_entity_poly.pdbx_strand_id
1 'polypeptide(L)' 'MRNSIRERDQMTCQICGDYQAEKYEVDHIIELSWENVDDWEVAYNPDNLQLLCHACHNRKTKEGRKYGKRLFY' A
#
# COMPACT_ATOMS: atom_id res chain seq x y z
N MET A 1 -7.01 -8.08 -8.63
CA MET A 1 -6.24 -7.95 -7.37
C MET A 1 -6.70 -6.77 -6.51
N ARG A 2 -6.71 -5.52 -6.99
CA ARG A 2 -7.08 -4.38 -6.12
C ARG A 2 -8.48 -4.48 -5.47
N ASN A 3 -9.46 -5.04 -6.18
CA ASN A 3 -10.81 -5.25 -5.62
C ASN A 3 -10.83 -6.34 -4.53
N SER A 4 -10.09 -7.44 -4.70
CA SER A 4 -10.03 -8.50 -3.69
C SER A 4 -9.36 -8.02 -2.39
N ILE A 5 -8.40 -7.09 -2.47
CA ILE A 5 -7.83 -6.45 -1.28
C ILE A 5 -8.86 -5.56 -0.57
N ARG A 6 -9.66 -4.80 -1.33
CA ARG A 6 -10.74 -3.97 -0.75
C ARG A 6 -11.81 -4.79 -0.04
N GLU A 7 -12.17 -5.93 -0.61
CA GLU A 7 -13.12 -6.88 -0.02
C GLU A 7 -12.53 -7.54 1.23
N ARG A 8 -11.28 -8.02 1.17
CA ARG A 8 -10.55 -8.58 2.32
C ARG A 8 -10.49 -7.59 3.49
N ASP A 9 -10.15 -6.35 3.19
CA ASP A 9 -9.96 -5.30 4.18
C ASP A 9 -11.28 -4.62 4.57
N GLN A 10 -12.42 -5.06 4.01
CA GLN A 10 -13.77 -4.53 4.27
C GLN A 10 -13.83 -3.00 4.18
N MET A 11 -13.18 -2.43 3.17
CA MET A 11 -13.06 -0.97 2.99
C MET A 11 -12.53 -0.23 4.23
N THR A 12 -11.70 -0.90 5.05
CA THR A 12 -11.13 -0.36 6.27
C THR A 12 -9.63 -0.14 6.10
N CYS A 13 -9.15 1.05 6.49
CA CYS A 13 -7.73 1.38 6.46
C CYS A 13 -6.94 0.47 7.42
N GLN A 14 -5.94 -0.24 6.91
CA GLN A 14 -5.13 -1.17 7.70
C GLN A 14 -4.13 -0.49 8.66
N ILE A 15 -3.95 0.84 8.56
CA ILE A 15 -3.09 1.61 9.47
C ILE A 15 -3.89 2.28 10.60
N CYS A 16 -5.02 2.92 10.29
CA CYS A 16 -5.76 3.71 11.27
C CYS A 16 -7.13 3.16 11.63
N GLY A 17 -7.62 2.12 10.94
CA GLY A 17 -8.93 1.53 11.18
C GLY A 17 -10.12 2.35 10.67
N ASP A 18 -9.87 3.45 9.95
CA ASP A 18 -10.94 4.26 9.36
C ASP A 18 -11.61 3.50 8.20
N TYR A 19 -12.91 3.29 8.32
CA TYR A 19 -13.78 2.66 7.32
C TYR A 19 -14.74 3.67 6.65
N GLN A 20 -14.67 4.95 7.03
CA GLN A 20 -15.51 6.04 6.52
C GLN A 20 -14.74 7.04 5.65
N ALA A 21 -13.44 6.80 5.40
CA ALA A 21 -12.65 7.69 4.56
C ALA A 21 -13.24 7.81 3.14
N GLU A 22 -13.19 9.01 2.57
CA GLU A 22 -13.73 9.29 1.23
C GLU A 22 -12.97 8.55 0.11
N LYS A 23 -11.68 8.23 0.34
CA LYS A 23 -10.79 7.64 -0.66
C LYS A 23 -9.84 6.63 -0.04
N TYR A 24 -9.68 5.50 -0.73
CA TYR A 24 -8.76 4.42 -0.40
C TYR A 24 -7.87 4.01 -1.57
N GLU A 25 -6.64 3.68 -1.25
CA GLU A 25 -5.63 3.19 -2.19
C GLU A 25 -5.04 1.89 -1.69
N VAL A 26 -4.78 0.96 -2.62
CA VAL A 26 -4.07 -0.28 -2.31
C VAL A 26 -2.59 0.01 -2.48
N ASP A 27 -1.83 -0.23 -1.42
CA ASP A 27 -0.43 0.14 -1.30
C ASP A 27 0.41 -1.07 -0.84
N HIS A 28 1.66 -1.12 -1.25
CA HIS A 28 2.58 -2.21 -0.89
C HIS A 28 3.08 -2.03 0.54
N ILE A 29 3.09 -3.06 1.39
CA ILE A 29 3.64 -3.02 2.75
C ILE A 29 5.17 -2.85 2.65
N ILE A 30 5.82 -3.78 1.95
CA ILE A 30 7.21 -3.71 1.51
C ILE A 30 7.23 -2.97 0.19
N GLU A 31 7.85 -1.79 0.20
CA GLU A 31 7.94 -0.92 -0.96
C GLU A 31 8.68 -1.58 -2.13
N LEU A 32 8.19 -1.33 -3.34
CA LEU A 32 8.93 -1.70 -4.53
C LEU A 32 10.17 -0.81 -4.68
N SER A 33 11.29 -1.45 -5.00
CA SER A 33 12.59 -0.89 -5.30
C SER A 33 13.14 -1.55 -6.56
N TRP A 34 14.20 -1.00 -7.14
CA TRP A 34 14.79 -1.55 -8.37
C TRP A 34 15.35 -2.96 -8.15
N GLU A 35 15.56 -3.35 -6.90
CA GLU A 35 16.10 -4.65 -6.50
C GLU A 35 15.00 -5.71 -6.35
N ASN A 36 13.74 -5.33 -6.10
CA ASN A 36 12.66 -6.26 -5.79
C ASN A 36 11.45 -6.17 -6.75
N VAL A 37 11.46 -5.28 -7.73
CA VAL A 37 10.34 -5.08 -8.67
C VAL A 37 10.04 -6.32 -9.51
N ASP A 38 11.07 -7.11 -9.83
CA ASP A 38 10.94 -8.35 -10.60
C ASP A 38 10.61 -9.57 -9.70
N ASP A 39 10.65 -9.41 -8.38
CA ASP A 39 10.27 -10.46 -7.44
C ASP A 39 8.74 -10.53 -7.35
N TRP A 40 8.18 -11.59 -7.93
CA TRP A 40 6.73 -11.81 -7.98
C TRP A 40 6.10 -11.92 -6.58
N GLU A 41 6.84 -12.47 -5.62
CA GLU A 41 6.42 -12.64 -4.22
C GLU A 41 6.40 -11.30 -3.46
N VAL A 42 6.96 -10.24 -4.05
CA VAL A 42 6.91 -8.86 -3.52
C VAL A 42 5.95 -8.00 -4.33
N ALA A 43 6.05 -8.02 -5.66
CA ALA A 43 5.28 -7.16 -6.55
C ALA A 43 3.78 -7.48 -6.60
N TYR A 44 3.43 -8.77 -6.56
CA TYR A 44 2.07 -9.27 -6.79
C TYR A 44 1.52 -10.11 -5.64
N ASN A 45 2.21 -10.23 -4.52
CA ASN A 45 1.73 -10.98 -3.37
C ASN A 45 0.63 -10.19 -2.62
N PRO A 46 -0.60 -10.73 -2.48
CA PRO A 46 -1.68 -10.09 -1.72
C PRO A 46 -1.31 -9.78 -0.27
N ASP A 47 -0.46 -10.58 0.35
CA ASP A 47 -0.02 -10.38 1.74
C ASP A 47 0.93 -9.19 1.87
N ASN A 48 1.58 -8.80 0.76
CA ASN A 48 2.36 -7.57 0.69
C ASN A 48 1.52 -6.35 0.27
N LEU A 49 0.19 -6.47 0.15
CA LEU A 49 -0.71 -5.35 -0.16
C LEU A 49 -1.61 -5.03 1.02
N GLN A 50 -1.89 -3.75 1.21
CA GLN A 50 -2.79 -3.23 2.24
C GLN A 50 -3.67 -2.11 1.69
N LEU A 51 -4.93 -2.05 2.16
CA LEU A 51 -5.80 -0.92 1.87
C LEU A 51 -5.55 0.23 2.85
N LEU A 52 -5.20 1.40 2.33
CA LEU A 52 -4.96 2.60 3.12
C LEU A 52 -5.92 3.71 2.74
N CYS A 53 -6.42 4.47 3.73
CA CYS A 53 -7.06 5.74 3.44
C CYS A 53 -6.02 6.72 2.85
N HIS A 54 -6.47 7.67 2.04
CA HIS A 54 -5.59 8.62 1.35
C HIS A 54 -4.66 9.39 2.30
N ALA A 55 -5.11 9.72 3.52
CA ALA A 55 -4.27 10.37 4.53
C ALA A 55 -3.11 9.47 5.01
N CYS A 56 -3.39 8.20 5.29
CA CYS A 56 -2.36 7.24 5.71
C CYS A 56 -1.40 6.90 4.56
N HIS A 57 -1.92 6.74 3.35
CA HIS A 57 -1.09 6.52 2.17
C HIS A 57 -0.11 7.67 1.95
N ASN A 58 -0.58 8.93 1.97
CA ASN A 58 0.28 10.10 1.81
C ASN A 58 1.36 10.21 2.90
N ARG A 59 1.01 9.87 4.15
CA ARG A 59 1.98 9.83 5.25
C ARG A 59 3.08 8.80 4.98
N LYS A 60 2.71 7.57 4.63
CA LYS A 60 3.65 6.49 4.30
C LYS A 60 4.54 6.86 3.12
N THR A 61 3.95 7.39 2.04
CA THR A 61 4.68 7.84 0.86
C THR A 61 5.68 8.95 1.20
N LYS A 62 5.29 9.94 2.03
CA LYS A 62 6.20 10.99 2.51
C LYS A 62 7.35 10.44 3.36
N GLU A 63 7.09 9.43 4.18
CA GLU A 63 8.12 8.76 4.98
C GLU A 63 9.08 7.95 4.10
N GLY A 64 8.57 7.18 3.13
CA GLY A 64 9.38 6.41 2.18
C GLY A 64 10.31 7.28 1.34
N ARG A 65 9.86 8.48 0.93
CA ARG A 65 10.67 9.46 0.20
C ARG A 65 11.92 9.91 0.97
N LYS A 66 11.89 9.93 2.31
CA LYS A 66 13.07 10.28 3.11
C LYS A 66 14.20 9.26 3.01
N TYR A 67 13.87 8.00 2.68
CA TYR A 67 14.83 6.89 2.66
C TYR A 67 15.29 6.51 1.24
N GLY A 68 14.71 7.10 0.19
CA GLY A 68 15.24 7.03 -1.18
C GLY A 68 15.18 5.66 -1.88
N LYS A 69 14.44 4.68 -1.34
CA LYS A 69 14.43 3.29 -1.84
C LYS A 69 13.20 2.90 -2.70
N ARG A 70 12.25 3.80 -2.94
CA ARG A 70 10.97 3.47 -3.61
C ARG A 70 11.03 3.72 -5.12
N LEU A 71 10.54 2.77 -5.92
CA LEU A 71 10.62 2.74 -7.39
C LEU A 71 9.69 3.76 -8.09
N PHE A 72 8.54 4.07 -7.48
CA PHE A 72 7.50 4.91 -8.08
C PHE A 72 7.09 6.04 -7.11
N TYR A 73 6.75 7.22 -7.66
CA TYR A 73 6.40 8.44 -6.93
C TYR A 73 5.08 9.04 -7.39
#